data_AF-A0A359AY96-F1
#
_entry.id   AF-A0A359AY96-F1
#
_cell.length_a   1.000
_cell.length_b   1.000
_cell.length_c   1.000
_cell.angle_alpha   90.00
_cell.angle_beta   90.00
_cell.angle_gamma   90.00
#
_symmetry.space_group_name_H-M   'P 1'
#
loop_
_entity.id
_entity.type
_entity.pdbx_description
1 polymer ?
#
loop_
_entity_poly.entity_id
_entity_poly.type
_entity_poly.pdbx_seq_one_letter_code
_entity_poly.pdbx_strand_id
1 'polypeptide(L)' 'RAYLLFEGKVLFQGTAEELAANPVVREKYLGRDFELRRRTFDI' A
#
# COMPACT_ATOMS: atom_id res chain seq x y z
N ARG A 1 -3.73 6.43 7.12
CA ARG A 1 -2.64 5.52 7.55
C ARG A 1 -3.00 4.12 7.07
N ALA A 2 -2.03 3.38 6.56
CA ALA A 2 -2.18 2.04 6.00
C ALA A 2 -1.15 1.11 6.64
N TYR A 3 -1.53 -0.16 6.79
CA TYR A 3 -0.73 -1.19 7.46
C TYR A 3 -0.73 -2.44 6.58
N LEU A 4 0.47 -2.98 6.35
CA LEU A 4 0.65 -4.27 5.69
C LEU A 4 0.93 -5.33 6.74
N LEU A 5 0.03 -6.30 6.84
CA LEU A 5 0.10 -7.40 7.81
C LEU A 5 0.54 -8.68 7.13
N PHE A 6 1.47 -9.39 7.76
CA PHE A 6 1.92 -10.71 7.31
C PHE A 6 2.27 -11.55 8.54
N GLU A 7 1.76 -12.79 8.59
CA GLU A 7 1.92 -13.72 9.71
C GLU A 7 1.61 -13.11 11.10
N GLY A 8 0.57 -12.28 11.18
CA GLY A 8 0.14 -11.66 12.44
C GLY A 8 1.04 -10.53 12.95
N LYS A 9 2.03 -10.07 12.15
CA LYS A 9 2.89 -8.93 12.47
C LYS A 9 2.70 -7.80 11.45
N VAL A 10 2.89 -6.56 11.90
CA VAL A 10 2.97 -5.38 11.03
C VAL A 10 4.33 -5.39 10.36
N LEU A 11 4.36 -5.59 9.04
CA LEU A 11 5.58 -5.59 8.25
C LEU A 11 5.91 -4.19 7.71
N PHE A 12 4.88 -3.45 7.27
CA PHE A 12 5.03 -2.07 6.81
C PHE A 12 3.91 -1.19 7.35
N GLN A 13 4.25 0.05 7.70
CA GLN A 13 3.30 1.07 8.15
C GLN A 13 3.63 2.41 7.48
N GLY A 14 2.60 3.15 7.10
CA GLY A 14 2.78 4.46 6.46
C GLY A 14 1.49 5.03 5.88
N THR A 15 1.62 6.01 5.01
CA THR A 15 0.55 6.48 4.13
C THR A 15 0.35 5.53 2.95
N ALA A 16 -0.77 5.65 2.25
CA ALA A 16 -1.03 4.82 1.07
C ALA A 16 0.00 5.10 -0.04
N GLU A 17 0.40 6.36 -0.19
CA GLU A 17 1.46 6.80 -1.10
C GLU A 17 2.82 6.16 -0.76
N GLU A 18 3.24 6.20 0.50
CA GLU A 18 4.52 5.63 0.94
C GLU A 18 4.58 4.12 0.70
N LEU A 19 3.49 3.40 1.00
CA LEU A 19 3.43 1.96 0.76
C LEU A 19 3.37 1.63 -0.73
N ALA A 20 2.63 2.41 -1.52
CA ALA A 20 2.55 2.22 -2.97
C ALA A 20 3.87 2.56 -3.69
N ALA A 21 4.68 3.47 -3.15
CA ALA A 21 5.99 3.83 -3.69
C ALA A 21 7.10 2.84 -3.29
N ASN A 22 6.89 2.02 -2.25
CA ASN A 22 7.89 1.09 -1.78
C ASN A 22 8.04 -0.10 -2.75
N PRO A 23 9.24 -0.34 -3.33
CA PRO A 23 9.44 -1.38 -4.34
C PRO A 23 9.23 -2.80 -3.81
N VAL A 24 9.60 -3.06 -2.54
CA VAL A 24 9.38 -4.37 -1.90
C VAL A 24 7.88 -4.60 -1.69
N VAL A 25 7.17 -3.57 -1.21
CA VAL A 25 5.71 -3.63 -1.03
C VAL A 25 5.01 -3.85 -2.37
N ARG A 26 5.41 -3.12 -3.43
CA ARG A 26 4.89 -3.31 -4.78
C ARG A 26 5.10 -4.72 -5.31
N GLU A 27 6.34 -5.22 -5.29
CA GLU A 27 6.66 -6.50 -5.92
C GLU A 27 6.07 -7.69 -5.15
N LYS A 28 6.21 -7.69 -3.82
CA LYS A 28 5.84 -8.85 -2.99
C LYS A 28 4.38 -8.87 -2.57
N TYR A 29 3.70 -7.72 -2.53
CA TYR A 29 2.39 -7.62 -1.90
C TYR A 29 1.31 -6.90 -2.71
N LEU A 30 1.64 -5.87 -3.50
CA LEU A 30 0.63 -5.15 -4.30
C LEU A 30 0.48 -5.73 -5.71
N GLY A 31 1.55 -6.30 -6.26
CA GLY A 31 1.61 -6.78 -7.64
C GLY A 31 2.04 -5.71 -8.63
N ARG A 32 2.42 -6.16 -9.84
CA ARG A 32 2.97 -5.30 -10.91
C ARG A 32 1.93 -4.33 -11.48
N ASP A 33 0.67 -4.74 -11.52
CA ASP A 33 -0.46 -3.99 -12.09
C ASP A 33 -1.21 -3.13 -11.05
N PHE A 34 -0.63 -2.94 -9.87
CA PHE A 34 -1.26 -2.13 -8.83
C PHE A 34 -1.25 -0.64 -9.18
N GLU A 35 -2.43 -0.02 -9.09
CA GLU A 35 -2.63 1.42 -9.19
C GLU A 35 -3.29 1.98 -7.92
N LEU A 36 -2.67 3.00 -7.34
CA LEU A 36 -3.25 3.73 -6.22
C LEU A 36 -4.34 4.69 -6.74
N ARG A 37 -5.62 4.33 -6.56
CA ARG A 37 -6.73 5.21 -6.89
C ARG A 37 -7.09 6.11 -5.72
N ARG A 38 -6.96 7.43 -5.92
CA ARG A 38 -7.51 8.41 -4.99
C ARG A 38 -9.02 8.46 -5.16
N ARG A 39 -9.74 8.26 -4.07
CA ARG A 39 -11.19 8.47 -4.04
C ARG A 39 -11.43 9.98 -3.94
N THR A 40 -11.68 10.62 -5.07
CA THR A 40 -12.27 11.96 -5.08
C THR A 40 -13.71 11.83 -4.64
N PHE A 41 -13.99 12.27 -3.41
CA PHE A 41 -15.36 12.57 -3.01
C PHE A 41 -15.68 13.92 -3.66
N ASP A 42 -16.21 13.90 -4.88
CA ASP A 42 -16.87 15.07 -5.43
C ASP A 42 -18.06 15.39 -4.51
N ILE A 43 -18.08 16.63 -3.99
CA ILE A 43 -19.07 17.14 -3.03
C ILE A 43 -20.13 17.91 -3.82
#